data_AF-A0A6G8RW34-F1
#
_entry.id   AF-A0A6G8RW34-F1
#
_cell.length_a   1.000
_cell.length_b   1.000
_cell.length_c   1.000
_cell.angle_alpha   90.00
_cell.angle_beta   90.00
_cell.angle_gamma   90.00
#
_symmetry.space_group_name_H-M   'P 1'
#
loop_
_entity.id
_entity.type
_entity.pdbx_description
1 polymer ?
#
loop_
_entity_poly.entity_id
_entity_poly.type
_entity_poly.pdbx_seq_one_letter_code
_entity_poly.pdbx_strand_id
1 'polypeptide(L)'
;MIIFILFGILISAFMVLLARFVYLYFFQDQCLSQQCWFDLPFELMIMYGLVILIGGFNAYLYKKHDKAYLLFWDALGTFLFCIALNFIYRWWLNM
;
A
#
# COMPACT_ATOMS: atom_id res chain seq x y z
N MET A 1 -17.45 10.45 11.42
CA MET A 1 -16.65 10.94 10.28
C MET A 1 -15.22 10.43 10.37
N ILE A 2 -14.54 10.68 11.49
CA ILE A 2 -13.18 10.21 11.81
C ILE A 2 -13.02 8.69 11.68
N ILE A 3 -13.98 7.88 12.16
CA ILE A 3 -13.93 6.41 12.09
C ILE A 3 -13.71 5.90 10.66
N PHE A 4 -14.29 6.56 9.66
CA PHE A 4 -14.19 6.13 8.25
C PHE A 4 -12.84 6.49 7.63
N ILE A 5 -12.25 7.62 8.05
CA ILE A 5 -10.87 7.99 7.68
C ILE A 5 -9.90 6.96 8.24
N LEU A 6 -10.03 6.65 9.54
CA LEU A 6 -9.19 5.64 10.20
C LEU A 6 -9.34 4.26 9.53
N PHE A 7 -10.55 3.91 9.12
CA PHE A 7 -10.80 2.66 8.39
C PHE A 7 -10.10 2.65 7.02
N GLY A 8 -10.17 3.74 6.25
CA GLY A 8 -9.45 3.87 4.97
C GLY A 8 -7.94 3.78 5.12
N ILE A 9 -7.39 4.45 6.14
CA ILE A 9 -5.97 4.37 6.51
C ILE A 9 -5.59 2.92 6.82
N LEU A 10 -6.38 2.25 7.66
CA LEU A 10 -6.11 0.89 8.11
C LEU A 10 -6.14 -0.12 6.96
N ILE A 11 -7.15 -0.03 6.07
CA ILE A 11 -7.24 -0.88 4.88
C ILE A 11 -6.05 -0.62 3.95
N SER A 12 -5.70 0.65 3.70
CA SER A 12 -4.61 0.99 2.78
C SER A 12 -3.27 0.53 3.33
N ALA A 13 -3.02 0.72 4.62
CA ALA A 13 -1.82 0.21 5.28
C ALA A 13 -1.73 -1.31 5.19
N PHE A 14 -2.85 -2.02 5.43
CA PHE A 14 -2.91 -3.46 5.25
C PHE A 14 -2.59 -3.88 3.79
N MET A 15 -3.16 -3.21 2.79
CA MET A 15 -2.91 -3.52 1.39
C MET A 15 -1.47 -3.24 0.96
N VAL A 16 -0.85 -2.17 1.46
CA VAL A 16 0.57 -1.85 1.24
C VAL A 16 1.47 -2.95 1.82
N LEU A 17 1.22 -3.35 3.07
CA LEU A 17 1.98 -4.41 3.74
C LEU A 17 1.81 -5.75 3.03
N LEU A 18 0.57 -6.07 2.64
CA LEU A 18 0.27 -7.29 1.89
C LEU A 18 0.98 -7.30 0.54
N ALA A 19 0.95 -6.18 -0.20
CA ALA A 19 1.65 -6.04 -1.47
C ALA A 19 3.16 -6.24 -1.33
N ARG A 20 3.77 -5.63 -0.30
CA ARG A 20 5.20 -5.81 0.00
C ARG A 20 5.52 -7.26 0.35
N PHE A 21 4.69 -7.90 1.17
CA PHE A 21 4.87 -9.30 1.54
C PHE A 21 4.79 -10.23 0.32
N VAL A 22 3.74 -10.08 -0.49
CA VAL A 22 3.55 -10.85 -1.73
C VAL A 22 4.73 -10.64 -2.67
N TYR A 23 5.20 -9.40 -2.83
CA TYR A 23 6.35 -9.10 -3.66
C TYR A 23 7.62 -9.83 -3.18
N LEU A 24 7.95 -9.72 -1.89
CA LEU A 24 9.13 -10.37 -1.32
C LEU A 24 9.05 -11.90 -1.41
N TYR A 25 7.88 -12.47 -1.15
CA TYR A 25 7.66 -13.92 -1.14
C TYR A 25 7.79 -14.57 -2.52
N PHE A 26 7.41 -13.88 -3.60
CA PHE A 26 7.42 -14.47 -4.96
C PHE A 26 8.60 -14.02 -5.83
N PHE A 27 9.18 -12.86 -5.56
CA PHE A 27 10.20 -12.26 -6.45
C PHE A 27 11.54 -12.04 -5.76
N GLN A 28 11.62 -12.22 -4.44
CA GLN A 28 12.82 -11.91 -3.66
C GLN A 28 13.01 -12.91 -2.49
N ASP A 29 12.92 -14.21 -2.82
CA ASP A 29 12.95 -15.35 -1.89
C ASP A 29 14.15 -15.35 -0.92
N GLN A 30 15.27 -14.72 -1.29
CA GLN A 30 16.45 -14.61 -0.43
C GLN A 30 16.28 -13.63 0.75
N CYS A 31 15.17 -12.88 0.79
CA CYS A 31 14.89 -11.81 1.76
C CYS A 31 13.65 -12.07 2.64
N LEU A 32 13.43 -13.33 3.03
CA LEU A 32 12.33 -13.72 3.94
C LEU A 32 12.58 -13.41 5.43
N SER A 33 13.73 -12.82 5.78
CA SER A 33 14.02 -12.41 7.16
C SER A 33 13.27 -11.12 7.53
N GLN A 34 12.94 -10.94 8.81
CA GLN A 34 12.30 -9.72 9.32
C GLN A 34 13.07 -8.45 8.93
N GLN A 35 14.39 -8.56 8.77
CA GLN A 35 15.25 -7.41 8.45
C GLN A 35 14.95 -6.84 7.05
N CYS A 36 14.75 -7.69 6.03
CA CYS A 36 14.40 -7.21 4.68
C CYS A 36 12.98 -6.64 4.56
N TRP A 37 12.08 -7.02 5.47
CA TRP A 37 10.72 -6.49 5.48
C TRP A 37 10.69 -5.02 5.88
N PHE A 38 11.54 -4.65 6.84
CA PHE A 38 11.64 -3.29 7.36
C PHE A 38 12.77 -2.48 6.73
N ASP A 39 13.66 -3.12 5.97
CA ASP A 39 14.64 -2.43 5.14
C ASP A 39 13.95 -1.83 3.91
N LEU A 40 13.31 -0.69 4.16
CA LEU A 40 12.69 0.15 3.17
C LEU A 40 13.54 1.39 2.94
N PRO A 41 13.94 1.65 1.70
CA PRO A 41 14.56 2.90 1.35
C PRO A 41 13.59 4.05 1.58
N PHE A 42 14.14 5.21 1.92
CA PHE A 42 13.38 6.36 2.38
C PHE A 42 12.34 6.83 1.35
N GLU A 43 12.66 6.76 0.06
CA GLU A 43 11.75 7.15 -1.02
C GLU A 43 10.53 6.23 -1.07
N LEU A 44 10.74 4.92 -0.97
CA LEU A 44 9.66 3.93 -0.99
C LEU A 44 8.79 4.05 0.27
N MET A 45 9.41 4.35 1.42
CA MET A 45 8.71 4.64 2.68
C MET A 45 7.78 5.86 2.54
N ILE A 46 8.25 6.96 1.93
CA ILE A 46 7.44 8.15 1.68
C ILE A 46 6.26 7.81 0.76
N MET A 47 6.50 7.10 -0.35
CA MET A 47 5.45 6.76 -1.31
C MET A 47 4.36 5.91 -0.66
N TYR A 48 4.74 4.91 0.15
CA TYR A 48 3.78 4.12 0.93
C TYR A 48 2.98 4.98 1.91
N GLY A 49 3.65 5.88 2.64
CA GLY A 49 2.97 6.82 3.53
C GLY A 49 1.93 7.67 2.81
N LEU A 50 2.25 8.20 1.63
CA LEU A 50 1.31 8.98 0.81
C LEU A 50 0.11 8.15 0.36
N VAL A 51 0.34 6.91 -0.11
CA VAL A 51 -0.74 6.00 -0.51
C VAL A 51 -1.70 5.73 0.66
N ILE A 52 -1.18 5.51 1.86
CA ILE A 52 -1.99 5.28 3.06
C ILE A 52 -2.86 6.50 3.40
N LEU A 53 -2.29 7.71 3.32
CA LEU A 53 -3.02 8.95 3.55
C LEU A 53 -4.12 9.19 2.50
N ILE A 54 -3.82 8.90 1.23
CA ILE A 54 -4.78 8.99 0.12
C ILE A 54 -5.96 8.05 0.37
N GLY A 55 -5.74 6.80 0.77
CA GLY A 55 -6.83 5.88 1.04
C GLY A 55 -7.71 6.30 2.24
N GLY A 56 -7.12 6.93 3.25
CA GLY A 56 -7.87 7.60 4.32
C GLY A 56 -8.79 8.72 3.81
N PHE A 57 -8.27 9.55 2.92
CA PHE A 57 -9.02 10.64 2.29
C PHE A 57 -10.12 10.11 1.35
N ASN A 58 -9.83 9.08 0.55
CA ASN A 58 -10.78 8.44 -0.36
C ASN A 58 -11.94 7.81 0.42
N ALA A 59 -11.65 7.08 1.51
CA ALA A 59 -12.70 6.52 2.38
C ALA A 59 -13.65 7.60 2.91
N TYR A 60 -13.12 8.76 3.31
CA TYR A 60 -13.94 9.90 3.70
C TYR A 60 -14.84 10.40 2.57
N LEU A 61 -14.30 10.56 1.36
CA LEU A 61 -15.08 10.99 0.19
C LEU A 61 -16.18 9.97 -0.16
N TYR A 62 -15.86 8.68 -0.14
CA TYR A 62 -16.84 7.63 -0.45
C TYR A 62 -17.98 7.60 0.56
N LYS A 63 -17.70 7.81 1.84
CA LYS A 63 -18.76 7.96 2.85
C LYS A 63 -19.65 9.17 2.55
N LYS A 64 -19.06 10.30 2.21
CA LYS A 64 -19.81 11.55 1.94
C LYS A 64 -20.78 11.39 0.78
N HIS A 65 -20.45 10.54 -0.19
CA HIS A 65 -21.28 10.28 -1.38
C HIS A 65 -22.09 8.98 -1.30
N ASP A 66 -22.10 8.30 -0.15
CA ASP A 66 -22.77 7.00 0.07
C ASP A 66 -22.34 5.89 -0.93
N LYS A 67 -21.07 5.95 -1.36
CA LYS A 67 -20.46 5.01 -2.31
C LYS A 67 -19.47 4.09 -1.62
N ALA A 68 -19.84 3.54 -0.47
CA ALA A 68 -18.95 2.71 0.33
C ALA A 68 -18.43 1.47 -0.43
N TYR A 69 -19.16 0.97 -1.44
CA TYR A 69 -18.71 -0.11 -2.31
C TYR A 69 -17.41 0.20 -3.09
N LEU A 70 -17.08 1.48 -3.30
CA LEU A 70 -15.84 1.89 -3.96
C LEU A 70 -14.59 1.63 -3.12
N LEU A 71 -14.72 1.48 -1.80
CA LEU A 71 -13.61 1.12 -0.91
C LEU A 71 -12.93 -0.18 -1.35
N PHE A 72 -13.69 -1.15 -1.82
CA PHE A 72 -13.13 -2.42 -2.29
C PHE A 72 -12.22 -2.21 -3.50
N TRP A 73 -12.67 -1.42 -4.48
CA TRP A 73 -11.91 -1.13 -5.69
C TRP A 73 -10.67 -0.27 -5.39
N ASP A 74 -10.78 0.68 -4.47
CA ASP A 74 -9.67 1.51 -4.01
C ASP A 74 -8.61 0.67 -3.27
N ALA A 75 -9.05 -0.29 -2.46
CA ALA A 75 -8.15 -1.22 -1.76
C ALA A 75 -7.43 -2.16 -2.75
N LEU A 76 -8.16 -2.71 -3.72
CA LEU A 76 -7.58 -3.53 -4.78
C LEU A 76 -6.58 -2.74 -5.63
N GLY A 77 -6.93 -1.50 -5.99
CA GLY A 77 -6.06 -0.58 -6.71
C GLY A 77 -4.78 -0.27 -5.92
N THR A 78 -4.91 0.01 -4.62
CA THR A 78 -3.79 0.21 -3.69
C THR A 78 -2.84 -0.98 -3.68
N PHE A 79 -3.37 -2.20 -3.57
CA PHE A 79 -2.59 -3.42 -3.58
C PHE A 79 -1.79 -3.59 -4.88
N LEU A 80 -2.47 -3.48 -6.03
CA LEU A 80 -1.84 -3.61 -7.35
C LEU A 80 -0.77 -2.53 -7.60
N PHE A 81 -1.08 -1.29 -7.23
CA PHE A 81 -0.16 -0.17 -7.33
C PHE A 81 1.11 -0.40 -6.49
N CYS A 82 0.96 -0.84 -5.24
CA CYS A 82 2.11 -1.11 -4.38
C CYS A 82 2.95 -2.30 -4.87
N ILE A 83 2.36 -3.34 -5.46
CA ILE A 83 3.12 -4.40 -6.12
C ILE A 83 3.95 -3.82 -7.27
N ALA A 84 3.32 -3.06 -8.17
CA ALA A 84 4.01 -2.44 -9.30
C ALA A 84 5.13 -1.50 -8.82
N LEU A 85 4.89 -0.76 -7.74
CA LEU A 85 5.88 0.15 -7.17
C LEU A 85 7.13 -0.58 -6.64
N ASN A 86 6.96 -1.74 -5.99
CA ASN A 86 8.09 -2.58 -5.58
C ASN A 86 8.92 -3.04 -6.79
N PHE A 87 8.25 -3.45 -7.88
CA PHE A 87 8.90 -3.86 -9.11
C PHE A 87 9.71 -2.74 -9.75
N ILE A 88 9.07 -1.58 -9.96
CA ILE A 88 9.71 -0.41 -10.60
C ILE A 88 10.91 0.04 -9.78
N TYR A 89 10.75 0.11 -8.46
CA TYR A 89 11.82 0.54 -7.58
C TYR A 89 13.03 -0.39 -7.64
N ARG A 90 12.83 -1.72 -7.62
CA ARG A 90 13.92 -2.68 -7.76
C ARG A 90 14.56 -2.64 -9.15
N TRP A 91 13.76 -2.46 -10.20
CA TRP A 91 14.28 -2.29 -11.55
C TRP A 91 15.19 -1.07 -11.65
N TRP A 92 14.80 0.05 -11.03
CA TRP A 92 15.58 1.27 -10.98
C TRP A 92 16.89 1.13 -10.19
N LEU A 93 16.91 0.38 -9.08
CA LEU A 93 18.14 0.13 -8.31
C LEU A 93 19.15 -0.80 -9.00
N ASN A 94 18.71 -1.62 -9.95
CA ASN A 94 19.57 -2.57 -10.66
C ASN A 94 20.13 -2.01 -11.99
N MET A 95 19.78 -0.76 -12.33
CA MET A 95 20.36 0.02 -13.44
C MET A 95 21.47 0.93 -12.93
#